data_AF-A0A7S3CIY3-F1
#
_entry.id   AF-A0A7S3CIY3-F1
#
_cell.length_a   1.000
_cell.length_b   1.000
_cell.length_c   1.000
_cell.angle_alpha   90.00
_cell.angle_beta   90.00
_cell.angle_gamma   90.00
#
_symmetry.space_group_name_H-M   'P 1'
#
loop_
_entity.id
_entity.type
_entity.pdbx_description
1 polymer ?
#
loop_
_entity_poly.entity_id
_entity_poly.type
_entity_poly.pdbx_seq_one_letter_code
_entity_poly.pdbx_strand_id
1 'polypeptide(L)'
;MWSAGCIMYCMLIGNLPFDGDKDTEIFVKIRKVILSFNEKSMQRRSRECIDILKKTLYKTPGSRITCQDAIQHKWIIDNGVELEDIEDRYPRHFPPYLKGLVEQVVKQ
;
A
#
# COMPACT_ATOMS: atom_id res chain seq x y z
N MET A 1 5.60 5.10 -4.05
CA MET A 1 5.42 4.65 -2.65
C MET A 1 4.35 5.41 -1.88
N TRP A 2 4.43 6.74 -1.70
CA TRP A 2 3.41 7.48 -0.92
C TRP A 2 1.97 7.26 -1.41
N SER A 3 1.69 7.49 -2.70
CA SER A 3 0.36 7.27 -3.27
C SER A 3 -0.10 5.81 -3.15
N ALA A 4 0.82 4.85 -3.29
CA ALA A 4 0.51 3.42 -3.09
C ALA A 4 0.09 3.13 -1.65
N GLY A 5 0.77 3.74 -0.66
CA GLY A 5 0.37 3.65 0.75
C GLY A 5 -0.99 4.28 1.02
N CYS A 6 -1.32 5.41 0.37
CA CYS A 6 -2.65 6.01 0.50
C CYS A 6 -3.74 5.11 -0.04
N ILE A 7 -3.54 4.54 -1.23
CA ILE A 7 -4.48 3.60 -1.84
C ILE A 7 -4.62 2.35 -0.96
N MET A 8 -3.50 1.79 -0.50
CA MET A 8 -3.48 0.63 0.41
C MET A 8 -4.28 0.92 1.68
N TYR A 9 -4.08 2.08 2.32
CA TYR A 9 -4.86 2.51 3.48
C TYR A 9 -6.37 2.50 3.16
N CYS A 10 -6.75 3.07 2.02
CA CYS A 10 -8.15 3.12 1.59
C CYS A 10 -8.74 1.71 1.42
N MET A 11 -8.01 0.80 0.78
CA MET A 11 -8.47 -0.59 0.61
C MET A 11 -8.62 -1.33 1.94
N LEU A 12 -7.73 -1.06 2.91
CA LEU A 12 -7.72 -1.75 4.21
C LEU A 12 -8.73 -1.18 5.21
N ILE A 13 -8.92 0.14 5.23
CA ILE A 13 -9.68 0.85 6.26
C ILE A 13 -11.03 1.35 5.72
N GLY A 14 -11.18 1.48 4.41
CA GLY A 14 -12.39 2.00 3.76
C GLY A 14 -12.55 3.51 3.85
N ASN A 15 -11.53 4.23 4.34
CA ASN A 15 -11.51 5.68 4.50
C ASN A 15 -10.18 6.26 4.02
N LEU A 16 -10.11 7.57 3.80
CA LEU A 16 -8.85 8.24 3.45
C LEU A 16 -7.89 8.28 4.65
N PRO A 17 -6.56 8.16 4.43
CA PRO A 17 -5.55 8.27 5.50
C PRO A 17 -5.46 9.67 6.08
N PHE A 18 -5.74 10.69 5.26
CA PHE A 18 -5.75 12.10 5.64
C PHE A 18 -7.01 12.73 5.06
N ASP A 19 -7.94 13.07 5.94
CA ASP A 19 -9.22 13.69 5.59
C ASP A 19 -9.50 14.85 6.55
N GLY A 20 -10.36 15.79 6.18
CA GLY A 20 -10.72 16.94 7.01
C GLY A 20 -11.59 17.93 6.26
N ASP A 21 -12.34 18.74 7.00
CA ASP A 21 -13.32 19.66 6.41
C ASP A 21 -12.66 20.85 5.67
N LYS A 22 -11.39 21.11 5.99
CA LYS A 22 -10.58 22.19 5.41
C LYS A 22 -9.24 21.65 4.93
N ASP A 23 -8.78 22.19 3.81
CA ASP A 23 -7.46 21.87 3.24
C ASP A 23 -6.33 22.06 4.26
N THR A 24 -6.41 23.08 5.11
CA THR A 24 -5.41 23.34 6.16
C THR A 24 -5.27 22.16 7.13
N GLU A 25 -6.37 21.51 7.49
CA GLU A 25 -6.37 20.35 8.38
C GLU A 25 -5.76 19.13 7.68
N ILE A 26 -6.12 18.91 6.40
CA ILE A 26 -5.57 17.85 5.57
C ILE A 26 -4.05 18.02 5.44
N PHE A 27 -3.57 19.23 5.12
CA PHE A 27 -2.14 19.53 5.01
C PHE A 27 -1.40 19.31 6.33
N VAL A 28 -1.99 19.66 7.46
CA VAL A 28 -1.39 19.39 8.78
C VAL A 28 -1.26 17.89 9.03
N LYS A 29 -2.30 17.10 8.73
CA LYS A 29 -2.28 15.64 8.89
C LYS A 29 -1.25 14.98 7.97
N ILE A 30 -1.15 15.43 6.72
CA ILE A 30 -0.10 14.98 5.77
C ILE A 30 1.30 15.29 6.32
N ARG A 31 1.55 16.53 6.74
CA ARG A 31 2.88 16.96 7.24
C ARG A 31 3.31 16.23 8.51
N LYS A 32 2.35 15.87 9.37
CA LYS A 32 2.61 15.17 10.62
C LYS A 32 2.56 13.64 10.48
N VAL A 33 2.08 13.11 9.35
CA VAL A 33 1.82 11.67 9.14
C VAL A 33 0.95 11.11 10.27
N ILE A 34 -0.12 11.84 10.59
CA ILE A 34 -1.10 11.38 11.59
C ILE A 34 -2.03 10.41 10.87
N LEU A 35 -1.73 9.12 10.99
CA LEU A 35 -2.61 8.06 10.50
C LEU A 35 -3.65 7.75 11.58
N SER A 36 -4.92 8.02 11.27
CA SER A 36 -6.03 7.79 12.18
C SER A 36 -6.54 6.35 12.06
N PHE A 37 -5.83 5.43 12.70
CA PHE A 37 -6.34 4.07 12.80
C PHE A 37 -7.37 3.99 13.93
N ASN A 38 -8.65 3.77 13.61
CA ASN A 38 -9.61 3.46 14.66
C ASN A 38 -9.29 2.07 15.26
N GLU A 39 -9.57 1.90 16.55
CA GLU A 39 -9.18 0.71 17.31
C GLU A 39 -9.82 -0.58 16.77
N LYS A 40 -11.07 -0.49 16.28
CA LYS A 40 -11.81 -1.63 15.69
C LYS A 40 -11.23 -2.08 14.35
N SER A 41 -10.76 -1.15 13.52
CA SER A 41 -10.13 -1.42 12.22
C SER A 41 -8.72 -1.98 12.41
N MET A 42 -8.02 -1.61 13.49
CA MET A 42 -6.70 -2.16 13.85
C MET A 42 -6.80 -3.60 14.37
N GLN A 43 -7.77 -3.89 15.23
CA GLN A 43 -7.91 -5.21 15.87
C GLN A 43 -8.13 -6.36 14.88
N ARG A 44 -8.63 -6.09 13.67
CA ARG A 44 -8.88 -7.09 12.62
C ARG A 44 -7.71 -7.30 11.66
N ARG A 45 -6.60 -6.58 11.82
CA ARG A 45 -5.48 -6.59 10.87
C ARG A 45 -4.24 -7.19 11.49
N SER A 46 -3.46 -7.90 10.67
CA SER A 46 -2.19 -8.49 11.13
C SER A 46 -1.17 -7.39 11.44
N ARG A 47 -0.17 -7.70 12.28
CA ARG A 47 0.88 -6.73 12.64
C ARG A 47 1.71 -6.35 11.42
N GLU A 48 1.93 -7.31 10.53
CA GLU A 48 2.68 -7.17 9.27
C GLU A 48 1.96 -6.23 8.29
N CYS A 49 0.62 -6.27 8.26
CA CYS A 49 -0.21 -5.36 7.48
C CYS A 49 0.00 -3.89 7.89
N ILE A 50 0.09 -3.67 9.19
CA ILE A 50 0.28 -2.33 9.77
C ILE A 50 1.72 -1.87 9.54
N ASP A 51 2.68 -2.78 9.67
CA ASP A 51 4.10 -2.49 9.50
C ASP A 51 4.42 -2.01 8.08
N ILE A 52 4.00 -2.75 7.05
CA ILE A 52 4.21 -2.33 5.65
C ILE A 52 3.56 -0.98 5.35
N LEU A 53 2.38 -0.73 5.90
CA LEU A 53 1.66 0.53 5.68
C LEU A 53 2.41 1.72 6.30
N LYS A 54 2.94 1.54 7.52
CA LYS A 54 3.79 2.55 8.19
C LYS A 54 5.08 2.80 7.44
N LYS A 55 5.74 1.75 6.95
CA LYS A 55 6.97 1.86 6.15
C LYS A 55 6.72 2.54 4.79
N THR A 56 5.56 2.31 4.19
CA THR A 56 5.15 2.92 2.91
C THR A 56 4.77 4.39 3.06
N LEU A 57 4.03 4.73 4.12
CA LEU A 57 3.61 6.10 4.46
C LEU A 57 4.61 6.81 5.39
N TYR A 58 5.88 6.41 5.36
CA TYR A 58 6.89 7.03 6.21
C TYR A 58 7.10 8.51 5.83
N LYS A 59 7.31 9.37 6.84
CA LYS A 59 7.39 10.83 6.66
C LYS A 59 8.51 11.22 5.70
N THR A 60 9.71 10.74 5.97
CA THR A 60 10.92 11.06 5.21
C THR A 60 10.94 10.25 3.91
N PRO A 61 10.92 10.88 2.72
CA PRO A 61 10.88 10.16 1.44
C PRO A 61 12.02 9.15 1.27
N GLY A 62 13.25 9.50 1.66
CA GLY A 62 14.42 8.62 1.55
C GLY A 62 14.47 7.47 2.55
N SER A 63 13.56 7.44 3.53
CA SER A 63 13.44 6.33 4.49
C SER A 63 12.17 5.51 4.26
N ARG A 64 11.38 5.83 3.22
CA ARG A 64 10.24 5.00 2.83
C ARG A 64 10.77 3.69 2.25
N ILE A 65 10.06 2.60 2.53
CA ILE A 65 10.33 1.32 1.88
C ILE A 65 10.27 1.49 0.36
N THR A 66 11.21 0.86 -0.35
CA THR A 66 11.22 0.86 -1.82
C THR A 66 10.15 -0.10 -2.34
N CYS A 67 9.88 -0.06 -3.65
CA CYS A 67 8.91 -0.98 -4.24
C CYS A 67 9.38 -2.43 -4.13
N GLN A 68 10.68 -2.64 -4.41
CA GLN A 68 11.38 -3.90 -4.33
C GLN A 68 11.28 -4.49 -2.92
N ASP A 69 11.64 -3.70 -1.90
CA ASP A 69 11.58 -4.14 -0.51
C ASP A 69 10.14 -4.38 -0.04
N ALA A 70 9.17 -3.61 -0.57
CA ALA A 70 7.77 -3.76 -0.21
C ALA A 70 7.18 -5.07 -0.73
N ILE A 71 7.55 -5.50 -1.94
CA ILE A 71 7.10 -6.78 -2.52
C ILE A 71 7.66 -7.97 -1.72
N GLN A 72 8.88 -7.83 -1.22
CA GLN A 72 9.51 -8.83 -0.35
C GLN A 72 9.03 -8.75 1.11
N HIS A 73 8.15 -7.81 1.44
CA HIS A 73 7.65 -7.68 2.80
C HIS A 73 6.75 -8.86 3.15
N LYS A 74 6.90 -9.39 4.37
CA LYS A 74 6.16 -10.56 4.85
C LYS A 74 4.65 -10.50 4.59
N TRP A 75 4.02 -9.34 4.81
CA TRP A 75 2.60 -9.16 4.53
C TRP A 75 2.22 -9.40 3.06
N ILE A 76 3.05 -8.92 2.11
CA ILE A 76 2.83 -9.11 0.68
C ILE A 76 3.15 -10.54 0.27
N ILE A 77 4.20 -11.17 0.80
CA ILE A 77 4.49 -12.57 0.50
C ILE A 77 3.36 -13.48 1.00
N ASP A 78 2.86 -13.27 2.22
CA ASP A 78 1.84 -14.13 2.81
C ASP A 78 0.43 -13.94 2.21
N ASN A 79 0.14 -12.77 1.59
CA ASN A 79 -1.19 -12.42 1.08
C ASN A 79 -1.21 -12.04 -0.41
N GLY A 80 -0.05 -12.01 -1.05
CA GLY A 80 0.13 -11.71 -2.46
C GLY A 80 -0.37 -12.85 -3.32
N VAL A 81 -0.65 -12.52 -4.57
CA VAL A 81 -0.99 -13.53 -5.58
C VAL A 81 0.26 -13.70 -6.43
N GLU A 82 0.76 -14.94 -6.53
CA GLU A 82 1.85 -15.25 -7.45
C GLU A 82 1.42 -14.93 -8.87
N LEU A 83 2.33 -14.43 -9.70
CA LEU A 83 1.96 -14.01 -11.07
C LEU A 83 1.42 -15.17 -11.90
N GLU A 84 1.95 -16.37 -11.67
CA GLU A 84 1.47 -17.62 -12.26
C GLU A 84 0.00 -17.88 -11.88
N ASP A 85 -0.37 -17.64 -10.62
CA ASP A 85 -1.75 -17.75 -10.15
C ASP A 85 -2.66 -16.69 -10.80
N ILE A 86 -2.16 -15.50 -11.15
CA ILE A 86 -2.97 -14.45 -11.79
C ILE A 86 -3.33 -14.83 -13.23
N GLU A 87 -2.37 -15.38 -13.99
CA GLU A 87 -2.62 -15.81 -15.38
C GLU A 87 -3.68 -16.92 -15.42
N ASP A 88 -3.64 -17.87 -14.49
CA ASP A 88 -4.63 -18.95 -14.38
C ASP A 88 -6.00 -18.46 -13.87
N ARG A 89 -6.03 -17.50 -12.94
CA ARG A 89 -7.27 -16.99 -12.33
C ARG A 89 -7.98 -15.95 -13.21
N TYR A 90 -7.25 -15.29 -14.11
CA TYR A 90 -7.77 -14.33 -15.09
C TYR A 90 -7.34 -14.68 -16.53
N PRO A 91 -7.88 -15.78 -17.10
CA PRO A 91 -7.52 -16.27 -18.43
C PRO A 91 -7.94 -15.33 -19.58
N ARG A 92 -8.79 -14.32 -19.30
CA ARG A 92 -9.19 -13.30 -20.28
C ARG A 92 -8.24 -12.11 -20.21
N HIS A 93 -7.20 -12.19 -21.03
CA HIS A 93 -6.24 -11.13 -21.35
C HIS A 93 -5.77 -10.29 -20.16
N PHE A 94 -4.64 -10.70 -19.57
CA PHE A 94 -3.81 -9.76 -18.83
C PHE A 94 -3.48 -8.58 -19.77
N PRO A 95 -3.89 -7.34 -19.43
CA PRO A 95 -3.75 -6.24 -20.36
C PRO A 95 -2.26 -6.06 -20.72
N PRO A 96 -1.89 -6.02 -22.02
CA PRO A 96 -0.48 -6.03 -22.44
C PRO A 96 0.37 -4.93 -21.79
N TYR A 97 -0.27 -3.79 -21.49
CA TYR A 97 0.34 -2.65 -20.82
C TYR A 97 0.68 -2.90 -19.33
N LEU A 98 0.01 -3.83 -18.67
CA LEU A 98 0.34 -4.22 -17.29
C LEU A 98 1.45 -5.26 -17.24
N LYS A 99 1.60 -6.11 -18.26
CA LYS A 99 2.62 -7.16 -18.27
C LYS A 99 4.04 -6.58 -18.19
N GLY A 100 4.31 -5.56 -19.02
CA GLY A 100 5.59 -4.84 -18.97
C GLY A 100 5.81 -4.06 -17.67
N LEU A 101 4.74 -3.55 -17.05
CA LEU A 101 4.84 -2.83 -15.77
C LEU A 101 5.20 -3.78 -14.62
N VAL A 102 4.56 -4.96 -14.56
CA VAL A 102 4.83 -5.98 -13.56
C VAL A 102 6.25 -6.53 -13.72
N GLU A 103 6.67 -6.85 -14.95
CA GLU A 103 8.04 -7.33 -15.19
C GLU A 103 9.11 -6.30 -14.82
N GLN A 104 8.87 -5.00 -15.09
CA GLN A 104 9.78 -3.93 -14.67
C GLN A 104 9.85 -3.76 -13.16
N VAL A 105 8.73 -3.96 -12.46
CA VAL A 105 8.65 -3.87 -10.99
C VAL A 105 9.33 -5.07 -10.32
N VAL A 106 9.33 -6.24 -10.95
CA VAL A 106 9.99 -7.45 -10.43
C VAL A 106 11.49 -7.52 -10.79
N LYS A 107 11.92 -6.87 -11.89
CA LYS A 107 13.31 -6.91 -12.40
C LYS A 107 14.20 -5.70 -12.02
N GLN A 108 13.70 -4.73 -11.26
CA GLN A 108 14.51 -3.66 -10.66
C GLN A 108 14.76 -3.93 -9.19
#